data_AF-A0A1Y4CAA6-F1
#
_entry.id   AF-A0A1Y4CAA6-F1
#
_cell.length_a   1.000
_cell.length_b   1.000
_cell.length_c   1.000
_cell.angle_alpha   90.00
_cell.angle_beta   90.00
_cell.angle_gamma   90.00
#
_symmetry.space_group_name_H-M   'P 1'
#
loop_
_entity.id
_entity.type
_entity.pdbx_description
1 polymer ?
#
loop_
_entity_poly.entity_id
_entity_poly.type
_entity_poly.pdbx_seq_one_letter_code
_entity_poly.pdbx_strand_id
1 'polypeptide(L)'
;MSYRFDNLKLEKGMYNEAGRTFTQVLEREDPSEQYKGTALEGLDAYQRQLKRFDIKVKGAGSDAVEKFFSTSQSAVLFPEYIARSVRQGMEEADLLPHITAAVTRFDGMDYRSITSVPTDDQKALRRVEEGAEIPQTQVKTQDNLVKLHKRGRMLVASYEAIRYQKLDLFSVTLRQIGAHINRMHLEDAIDVLLNGDGNGNPAQEFTVGDGTIGGSAGTLTYDELVDFWAQFEPYEMNTLLVSGDMMRQMLKMDEFQNPLTGLNFQGTGKLATPLGATLLRTSALESGKLIGLDKRYALEMVQGSDVLVEYDKLIDRQLERAAITSISGFAKLFTEAAKVLKLQ
;
A
#
# COMPACT_ATOMS: atom_id res chain seq x y z
N MET A 1 -6.73 38.90 16.44
CA MET A 1 -6.24 37.72 17.17
C MET A 1 -5.07 37.16 16.37
N SER A 2 -3.84 37.24 16.89
CA SER A 2 -2.71 36.57 16.24
C SER A 2 -2.81 35.11 16.62
N TYR A 3 -3.03 34.25 15.64
CA TYR A 3 -3.11 32.83 15.88
C TYR A 3 -1.68 32.26 15.97
N ARG A 4 -1.50 31.15 16.68
CA ARG A 4 -0.18 30.56 16.95
C ARG A 4 0.58 30.23 15.67
N PHE A 5 -0.13 29.84 14.60
CA PHE A 5 0.45 29.55 13.30
C PHE A 5 1.17 30.75 12.65
N ASP A 6 0.75 31.99 12.94
CA ASP A 6 1.30 33.22 12.34
C ASP A 6 2.74 33.52 12.76
N ASN A 7 3.17 32.99 13.91
CA ASN A 7 4.47 33.28 14.52
C ASN A 7 5.39 32.05 14.60
N LEU A 8 4.95 30.90 14.07
CA LEU A 8 5.72 29.67 14.10
C LEU A 8 6.96 29.78 13.20
N LYS A 9 8.14 29.49 13.74
CA LYS A 9 9.39 29.55 12.97
C LYS A 9 9.63 28.21 12.27
N LEU A 10 9.57 28.22 10.93
CA LEU A 10 9.84 27.04 10.13
C LEU A 10 11.34 26.86 9.92
N GLU A 11 11.87 25.69 10.26
CA GLU A 11 13.29 25.37 10.15
C GLU A 11 13.50 24.01 9.50
N LYS A 12 14.58 23.85 8.72
CA LYS A 12 14.94 22.57 8.09
C LYS A 12 15.18 21.46 9.12
N GLY A 13 15.59 21.81 10.34
CA GLY A 13 15.81 20.85 11.43
C GLY A 13 14.55 20.07 11.83
N MET A 14 13.35 20.60 11.53
CA MET A 14 12.08 19.91 11.80
C MET A 14 11.93 18.60 11.00
N TYR A 15 12.66 18.42 9.90
CA TYR A 15 12.67 17.15 9.14
C TYR A 15 13.55 16.07 9.77
N ASN A 16 14.42 16.44 10.73
CA ASN A 16 15.39 15.53 11.34
C ASN A 16 14.93 15.03 12.72
N GLU A 17 13.71 15.35 13.16
CA GLU A 17 13.18 14.78 14.39
C GLU A 17 12.93 13.27 14.23
N ALA A 18 13.67 12.48 15.00
CA ALA A 18 13.58 11.03 14.95
C ALA A 18 12.15 10.53 15.21
N GLY A 19 11.67 9.65 14.32
CA GLY A 19 10.36 9.00 14.44
C GLY A 19 9.15 9.89 14.19
N ARG A 20 9.32 11.10 13.65
CA ARG A 20 8.21 12.03 13.37
C ARG A 20 8.27 12.58 11.97
N THR A 21 7.11 12.69 11.32
CA THR A 21 6.98 13.42 10.05
C THR A 21 6.97 14.92 10.32
N PHE A 22 7.36 15.72 9.32
CA PHE A 22 7.34 17.18 9.43
C PHE A 22 5.95 17.71 9.84
N THR A 23 4.87 17.13 9.29
CA THR A 23 3.50 17.45 9.69
C THR A 23 3.24 17.15 11.18
N GLN A 24 3.73 16.02 11.71
CA GLN A 24 3.56 15.69 13.13
C GLN A 24 4.35 16.65 14.05
N VAL A 25 5.51 17.12 13.61
CA VAL A 25 6.28 18.15 14.31
C VAL A 25 5.49 19.46 14.32
N LEU A 26 4.98 19.89 13.16
CA LEU A 26 4.14 21.09 13.07
C LEU A 26 2.87 20.97 13.94
N GLU A 27 2.24 19.80 13.97
CA GLU A 27 1.03 19.56 14.76
C GLU A 27 1.30 19.62 16.27
N ARG A 28 2.51 19.26 16.72
CA ARG A 28 2.93 19.45 18.12
C ARG A 28 3.09 20.94 18.43
N GLU A 29 3.76 21.67 17.55
CA GLU A 29 4.05 23.09 17.75
C GLU A 29 2.81 23.98 17.56
N ASP A 30 1.83 23.55 16.78
CA ASP A 30 0.60 24.27 16.46
C ASP A 30 -0.61 23.33 16.38
N PRO A 31 -1.13 22.84 17.53
CA PRO A 31 -2.15 21.80 17.58
C PRO A 31 -3.50 22.23 16.99
N SER A 32 -4.11 21.38 16.16
CA SER A 32 -5.40 21.63 15.50
C SER A 32 -6.55 21.77 16.50
N GLU A 33 -6.44 21.20 17.70
CA GLU A 33 -7.44 21.35 18.76
C GLU A 33 -7.68 22.80 19.17
N GLN A 34 -6.67 23.66 19.03
CA GLN A 34 -6.75 25.09 19.36
C GLN A 34 -7.62 25.89 18.37
N TYR A 35 -8.02 25.28 17.25
CA TYR A 35 -8.74 25.92 16.16
C TYR A 35 -10.19 25.43 16.02
N LYS A 36 -10.67 24.55 16.91
CA LYS A 36 -12.09 24.14 16.96
C LYS A 36 -13.00 25.37 17.13
N GLY A 37 -14.06 25.47 16.33
CA GLY A 37 -14.98 26.61 16.31
C GLY A 37 -14.44 27.87 15.62
N THR A 38 -13.27 27.80 14.96
CA THR A 38 -12.70 28.91 14.17
C THR A 38 -12.88 28.67 12.67
N ALA A 39 -12.68 29.71 11.86
CA ALA A 39 -12.65 29.58 10.39
C ALA A 39 -11.46 28.74 9.84
N LEU A 40 -10.60 28.24 10.73
CA LEU A 40 -9.46 27.37 10.42
C LEU A 40 -9.69 25.94 10.90
N GLU A 41 -10.87 25.64 11.46
CA GLU A 41 -11.27 24.28 11.79
C GLU A 41 -11.23 23.39 10.55
N GLY A 42 -10.68 22.18 10.70
CA GLY A 42 -10.50 21.22 9.60
C GLY A 42 -9.22 21.38 8.79
N LEU A 43 -8.40 22.41 9.04
CA LEU A 43 -7.07 22.54 8.44
C LEU A 43 -5.99 21.97 9.37
N ASP A 44 -5.15 21.08 8.83
CA ASP A 44 -3.97 20.60 9.55
C ASP A 44 -2.90 21.70 9.72
N ALA A 45 -1.91 21.48 10.59
CA ALA A 45 -0.87 22.49 10.83
C ALA A 45 -0.10 22.90 9.56
N TYR A 46 0.11 21.98 8.62
CA TYR A 46 0.79 22.26 7.35
C TYR A 46 -0.05 23.15 6.42
N GLN A 47 -1.35 22.86 6.28
CA GLN A 47 -2.31 23.64 5.51
C GLN A 47 -2.49 25.05 6.09
N ARG A 48 -2.43 25.19 7.42
CA ARG A 48 -2.40 26.50 8.08
C ARG A 48 -1.14 27.28 7.70
N GLN A 49 0.03 26.64 7.62
CA GLN A 49 1.25 27.29 7.11
C GLN A 49 1.14 27.65 5.63
N LEU A 50 0.56 26.80 4.77
CA LEU A 50 0.29 27.18 3.36
C LEU A 50 -0.60 28.43 3.28
N LYS A 51 -1.64 28.51 4.12
CA LYS A 51 -2.54 29.66 4.19
C LYS A 51 -1.82 30.92 4.66
N ARG A 52 -0.91 30.81 5.65
CA ARG A 52 -0.07 31.92 6.15
C ARG A 52 0.75 32.57 5.04
N PHE A 53 1.33 31.76 4.15
CA PHE A 53 2.14 32.25 3.03
C PHE A 53 1.34 32.45 1.73
N ASP A 54 0.01 32.34 1.78
CA ASP A 54 -0.89 32.46 0.63
C ASP A 54 -0.47 31.53 -0.54
N ILE A 55 -0.15 30.27 -0.24
CA ILE A 55 0.24 29.26 -1.23
C ILE A 55 -0.94 28.37 -1.57
N LYS A 56 -1.44 28.47 -2.80
CA LYS A 56 -2.56 27.68 -3.32
C LYS A 56 -2.06 26.50 -4.13
N VAL A 57 -2.13 25.32 -3.54
CA VAL A 57 -1.58 24.07 -4.11
C VAL A 57 -2.51 23.35 -5.09
N LYS A 58 -3.82 23.66 -5.11
CA LYS A 58 -4.84 22.96 -5.91
C LYS A 58 -5.86 23.95 -6.50
N GLY A 59 -6.48 23.58 -7.63
CA GLY A 59 -7.57 24.30 -8.29
C GLY A 59 -7.14 25.34 -9.34
N ALA A 60 -8.13 26.00 -9.97
CA ALA A 60 -7.91 26.95 -11.07
C ALA A 60 -7.02 28.15 -10.68
N GLY A 61 -7.01 28.51 -9.40
CA GLY A 61 -6.15 29.55 -8.83
C GLY A 61 -4.83 29.03 -8.25
N SER A 62 -4.36 27.84 -8.66
CA SER A 62 -3.10 27.29 -8.15
C SER A 62 -1.91 28.19 -8.49
N ASP A 63 -1.00 28.31 -7.53
CA ASP A 63 0.22 29.10 -7.68
C ASP A 63 1.29 28.32 -8.47
N ALA A 64 2.32 29.05 -8.90
CA ALA A 64 3.53 28.45 -9.44
C ALA A 64 4.42 27.93 -8.29
N VAL A 65 5.30 26.97 -8.60
CA VAL A 65 6.25 26.41 -7.62
C VAL A 65 7.11 27.51 -6.97
N GLU A 66 7.45 28.56 -7.72
CA GLU A 66 8.18 29.73 -7.23
C GLU A 66 7.61 30.33 -5.93
N LYS A 67 6.29 30.25 -5.71
CA LYS A 67 5.65 30.84 -4.52
C LYS A 67 6.21 30.25 -3.22
N PHE A 68 6.63 28.97 -3.22
CA PHE A 68 7.30 28.35 -2.08
C PHE A 68 8.64 29.01 -1.76
N PHE A 69 9.34 29.55 -2.76
CA PHE A 69 10.67 30.13 -2.61
C PHE A 69 10.66 31.65 -2.45
N SER A 70 9.47 32.25 -2.27
CA SER A 70 9.32 33.70 -2.02
C SER A 70 9.96 34.14 -0.70
N THR A 71 9.99 33.26 0.32
CA THR A 71 10.66 33.52 1.60
C THR A 71 11.45 32.30 2.05
N SER A 72 12.43 32.51 2.94
CA SER A 72 13.20 31.40 3.53
C SER A 72 12.34 30.47 4.39
N GLN A 73 11.28 30.97 5.01
CA GLN A 73 10.36 30.16 5.83
C GLN A 73 9.41 29.32 4.98
N SER A 74 8.84 29.89 3.91
CA SER A 74 7.96 29.15 3.01
C SER A 74 8.70 28.03 2.26
N ALA A 75 10.00 28.22 1.97
CA ALA A 75 10.80 27.22 1.26
C ALA A 75 10.95 25.91 2.04
N VAL A 76 10.85 25.97 3.38
CA VAL A 76 10.87 24.79 4.25
C VAL A 76 9.66 23.88 4.00
N LEU A 77 8.54 24.40 3.49
CA LEU A 77 7.32 23.62 3.25
C LEU A 77 7.40 22.75 1.99
N PHE A 78 8.31 23.05 1.06
CA PHE A 78 8.32 22.43 -0.27
C PHE A 78 8.61 20.91 -0.27
N PRO A 79 9.57 20.38 0.52
CA PRO A 79 9.78 18.93 0.60
C PRO A 79 8.55 18.18 1.14
N GLU A 80 7.82 18.77 2.09
CA GLU A 80 6.58 18.17 2.61
C GLU A 80 5.46 18.20 1.55
N TYR A 81 5.37 19.26 0.75
CA TYR A 81 4.46 19.29 -0.40
C TYR A 81 4.73 18.12 -1.36
N ILE A 82 6.00 17.83 -1.66
CA ILE A 82 6.40 16.70 -2.49
C ILE A 82 5.98 15.39 -1.83
N ALA A 83 6.35 15.17 -0.57
CA ALA A 83 6.03 13.95 0.18
C ALA A 83 4.53 13.67 0.22
N ARG A 84 3.71 14.69 0.49
CA ARG A 84 2.24 14.59 0.49
C ARG A 84 1.65 14.27 -0.89
N SER A 85 2.17 14.89 -1.94
CA SER A 85 1.68 14.64 -3.31
C SER A 85 2.02 13.22 -3.78
N VAL A 86 3.21 12.73 -3.42
CA VAL A 86 3.62 11.34 -3.68
C VAL A 86 2.77 10.37 -2.87
N ARG A 87 2.59 10.62 -1.57
CA ARG A 87 1.74 9.77 -0.71
C ARG A 87 0.30 9.69 -1.23
N GLN A 88 -0.27 10.81 -1.64
CA GLN A 88 -1.59 10.82 -2.29
C GLN A 88 -1.62 9.90 -3.52
N GLY A 89 -0.57 9.91 -4.34
CA GLY A 89 -0.47 9.02 -5.50
C GLY A 89 -0.27 7.54 -5.15
N MET A 90 0.37 7.25 -4.01
CA MET A 90 0.46 5.88 -3.49
C MET A 90 -0.91 5.39 -3.04
N GLU A 91 -1.64 6.18 -2.25
CA GLU A 91 -2.97 5.88 -1.72
C GLU A 91 -4.02 5.70 -2.82
N GLU A 92 -4.01 6.54 -3.87
CA GLU A 92 -4.95 6.44 -5.00
C GLU A 92 -4.85 5.10 -5.77
N ALA A 93 -3.69 4.45 -5.72
CA ALA A 93 -3.41 3.18 -6.40
C ALA A 93 -3.16 2.03 -5.42
N ASP A 94 -3.64 2.13 -4.18
CA ASP A 94 -3.27 1.19 -3.13
C ASP A 94 -4.12 -0.07 -3.06
N LEU A 95 -3.48 -1.20 -3.39
CA LEU A 95 -4.05 -2.53 -3.25
C LEU A 95 -3.50 -3.28 -2.03
N LEU A 96 -2.42 -2.79 -1.41
CA LEU A 96 -1.76 -3.46 -0.29
C LEU A 96 -2.70 -3.69 0.91
N PRO A 97 -3.55 -2.73 1.34
CA PRO A 97 -4.47 -2.91 2.47
C PRO A 97 -5.53 -3.99 2.23
N HIS A 98 -5.73 -4.40 0.98
CA HIS A 98 -6.66 -5.46 0.63
C HIS A 98 -6.01 -6.85 0.64
N ILE A 99 -4.67 -6.93 0.70
CA ILE A 99 -3.92 -8.20 0.67
C ILE A 99 -3.11 -8.45 1.94
N THR A 100 -2.88 -7.43 2.76
CA THR A 100 -2.13 -7.51 4.02
C THR A 100 -3.07 -7.66 5.22
N ALA A 101 -2.67 -8.50 6.16
CA ALA A 101 -3.34 -8.75 7.44
C ALA A 101 -2.95 -7.71 8.50
N ALA A 102 -1.66 -7.37 8.54
CA ALA A 102 -1.09 -6.45 9.51
C ALA A 102 -0.01 -5.58 8.87
N VAL A 103 0.11 -4.35 9.37
CA VAL A 103 1.18 -3.41 9.02
C VAL A 103 1.99 -3.13 10.27
N THR A 104 3.25 -3.54 10.27
CA THR A 104 4.19 -3.34 11.37
C THR A 104 5.17 -2.24 11.00
N ARG A 105 5.22 -1.16 11.80
CA ARG A 105 6.22 -0.12 11.64
C ARG A 105 7.50 -0.52 12.36
N PHE A 106 8.64 -0.42 11.67
CA PHE A 106 9.91 -0.92 12.19
C PHE A 106 11.08 0.00 11.85
N ASP A 107 11.73 0.56 12.87
CA ASP A 107 12.86 1.49 12.71
C ASP A 107 14.23 0.82 12.93
N GLY A 108 14.31 -0.52 12.83
CA GLY A 108 15.54 -1.30 13.06
C GLY A 108 16.15 -1.89 11.78
N MET A 109 17.28 -2.58 11.93
CA MET A 109 17.97 -3.26 10.82
C MET A 109 17.42 -4.66 10.54
N ASP A 110 17.03 -5.39 11.59
CA ASP A 110 16.69 -6.80 11.52
C ASP A 110 15.27 -7.06 12.05
N TYR A 111 14.31 -7.30 11.15
CA TYR A 111 12.96 -7.70 11.54
C TYR A 111 12.73 -9.19 11.31
N ARG A 112 12.20 -9.88 12.31
CA ARG A 112 11.72 -11.26 12.20
C ARG A 112 10.22 -11.28 12.43
N SER A 113 9.48 -11.78 11.44
CA SER A 113 8.05 -12.00 11.61
C SER A 113 7.81 -13.19 12.56
N ILE A 114 6.62 -13.22 13.14
CA ILE A 114 6.15 -14.33 13.94
C ILE A 114 5.32 -15.26 13.08
N THR A 115 5.44 -16.56 13.31
CA THR A 115 4.56 -17.56 12.73
C THR A 115 4.09 -18.51 13.82
N SER A 116 2.88 -19.02 13.64
CA SER A 116 2.36 -20.10 14.46
C SER A 116 1.75 -21.11 13.53
N VAL A 117 2.47 -22.20 13.28
CA VAL A 117 1.91 -23.37 12.61
C VAL A 117 1.76 -24.44 13.69
N PRO A 118 0.65 -24.42 14.46
CA PRO A 118 0.35 -25.53 15.36
C PRO A 118 0.26 -26.82 14.54
N THR A 119 0.82 -27.92 15.07
CA THR A 119 0.58 -29.25 14.48
C THR A 119 -0.91 -29.58 14.55
N ASP A 120 -1.41 -30.49 13.70
CA ASP A 120 -2.84 -30.83 13.68
C ASP A 120 -3.37 -31.32 15.05
N ASP A 121 -2.52 -31.99 15.84
CA ASP A 121 -2.80 -32.35 17.23
C ASP A 121 -2.91 -31.15 18.18
N GLN A 122 -2.18 -30.06 17.92
CA GLN A 122 -2.22 -28.81 18.69
C GLN A 122 -3.36 -27.87 18.23
N LYS A 123 -3.82 -28.00 16.98
CA LYS A 123 -5.01 -27.30 16.48
C LYS A 123 -6.31 -27.85 17.08
N ALA A 124 -6.32 -29.13 17.44
CA ALA A 124 -7.49 -29.78 18.01
C ALA A 124 -7.81 -29.20 19.40
N LEU A 125 -8.86 -28.38 19.49
CA LEU A 125 -9.48 -27.94 20.75
C LEU A 125 -10.19 -29.14 21.40
N ARG A 126 -9.40 -30.03 22.00
CA ARG A 126 -9.93 -31.21 22.70
C ARG A 126 -10.70 -30.76 23.94
N ARG A 127 -11.81 -31.43 24.25
CA ARG A 127 -12.48 -31.28 25.54
C ARG A 127 -11.52 -31.71 26.63
N VAL A 128 -11.11 -30.77 27.48
CA VAL A 128 -10.16 -31.01 28.57
C VAL A 128 -10.98 -31.28 29.84
N GLU A 129 -10.85 -32.49 30.39
CA GLU A 129 -11.43 -32.82 31.70
C GLU A 129 -10.58 -32.19 32.83
N GLU A 130 -11.16 -32.04 34.02
CA GLU A 130 -10.51 -31.42 35.17
C GLU A 130 -9.18 -32.15 35.51
N GLY A 131 -8.05 -31.42 35.41
CA GLY A 131 -6.70 -31.94 35.65
C GLY A 131 -5.92 -32.41 34.41
N ALA A 132 -6.52 -32.39 33.22
CA ALA A 132 -5.82 -32.68 31.96
C ALA A 132 -5.08 -31.44 31.42
N GLU A 133 -3.99 -31.67 30.69
CA GLU A 133 -3.16 -30.61 30.12
C GLU A 133 -3.87 -29.95 28.93
N ILE A 134 -4.00 -28.63 28.96
CA ILE A 134 -4.64 -27.85 27.90
C ILE A 134 -3.69 -27.81 26.68
N PRO A 135 -4.18 -28.08 25.45
CA PRO A 135 -3.37 -27.96 24.23
C PRO A 135 -2.72 -26.58 24.13
N GLN A 136 -1.40 -26.56 23.93
CA GLN A 136 -0.62 -25.33 23.83
C GLN A 136 -0.34 -24.99 22.37
N THR A 137 -0.65 -23.76 21.97
CA THR A 137 -0.22 -23.20 20.68
C THR A 137 1.09 -22.46 20.88
N GLN A 138 2.17 -22.92 20.24
CA GLN A 138 3.46 -22.22 20.26
C GLN A 138 3.52 -21.18 19.14
N VAL A 139 3.86 -19.94 19.51
CA VAL A 139 4.22 -18.88 18.56
C VAL A 139 5.74 -18.81 18.53
N LYS A 140 6.33 -18.91 17.34
CA LYS A 140 7.78 -18.86 17.13
C LYS A 140 8.13 -17.70 16.20
N THR A 141 9.29 -17.11 16.40
CA THR A 141 9.88 -16.21 15.41
C THR A 141 10.36 -17.02 14.21
N GLN A 142 10.20 -16.47 13.01
CA GLN A 142 10.76 -17.07 11.81
C GLN A 142 12.30 -17.08 11.85
N ASP A 143 12.89 -18.03 11.12
CA ASP A 143 14.34 -18.21 11.06
C ASP A 143 15.01 -17.13 10.21
N ASN A 144 14.40 -16.80 9.06
CA ASN A 144 14.90 -15.77 8.15
C ASN A 144 14.31 -14.39 8.46
N LEU A 145 15.16 -13.38 8.22
CA LEU A 145 14.80 -11.98 8.34
C LEU A 145 13.91 -11.55 7.17
N VAL A 146 12.94 -10.68 7.47
CA VAL A 146 12.15 -10.00 6.44
C VAL A 146 13.05 -9.01 5.72
N LYS A 147 13.24 -9.22 4.41
CA LYS A 147 14.06 -8.33 3.59
C LYS A 147 13.28 -7.05 3.29
N LEU A 148 13.80 -5.94 3.78
CA LEU A 148 13.28 -4.61 3.47
C LEU A 148 13.88 -4.11 2.15
N HIS A 149 13.02 -3.74 1.21
CA HIS A 149 13.41 -3.20 -0.09
C HIS A 149 13.19 -1.69 -0.11
N LYS A 150 14.25 -0.94 -0.42
CA LYS A 150 14.17 0.51 -0.65
C LYS A 150 13.74 0.76 -2.09
N ARG A 151 12.50 1.21 -2.27
CA ARG A 151 11.93 1.61 -3.56
C ARG A 151 11.90 3.13 -3.65
N GLY A 152 12.34 3.68 -4.77
CA GLY A 152 12.37 5.14 -4.91
C GLY A 152 12.76 5.60 -6.29
N ARG A 153 12.59 6.90 -6.52
CA ARG A 153 12.90 7.56 -7.78
C ARG A 153 13.50 8.92 -7.51
N MET A 154 14.55 9.25 -8.25
CA MET A 154 15.12 10.60 -8.25
C MET A 154 14.36 11.45 -9.27
N LEU A 155 13.79 12.56 -8.80
CA LEU A 155 13.27 13.62 -9.64
C LEU A 155 14.41 14.61 -9.89
N VAL A 156 14.77 14.80 -11.16
CA VAL A 156 15.79 15.76 -11.59
C VAL A 156 15.14 16.68 -12.62
N ALA A 157 15.20 17.98 -12.38
CA ALA A 157 14.77 18.97 -13.34
C ALA A 157 15.58 20.26 -13.19
N SER A 158 15.62 21.05 -14.26
CA SER A 158 16.20 22.40 -14.17
C SER A 158 15.30 23.32 -13.36
N TYR A 159 15.93 24.28 -12.71
CA TYR A 159 15.25 25.29 -11.91
C TYR A 159 14.17 26.01 -12.72
N GLU A 160 14.51 26.42 -13.94
CA GLU A 160 13.58 27.12 -14.84
C GLU A 160 12.38 26.27 -15.25
N ALA A 161 12.59 24.95 -15.42
CA ALA A 161 11.55 24.04 -15.87
C ALA A 161 10.47 23.80 -14.80
N ILE A 162 10.82 23.85 -13.50
CA ILE A 162 9.86 23.65 -12.40
C ILE A 162 9.30 24.98 -11.89
N ARG A 163 10.13 26.02 -11.78
CA ARG A 163 9.80 27.27 -11.08
C ARG A 163 8.46 27.88 -11.51
N TYR A 164 8.20 27.93 -12.82
CA TYR A 164 7.00 28.55 -13.39
C TYR A 164 5.84 27.57 -13.62
N GLN A 165 6.03 26.30 -13.31
CA GLN A 165 4.95 25.32 -13.43
C GLN A 165 3.92 25.52 -12.35
N LYS A 166 2.66 25.34 -12.72
CA LYS A 166 1.56 25.32 -11.77
C LYS A 166 1.71 24.12 -10.84
N LEU A 167 1.50 24.36 -9.55
CA LEU A 167 1.56 23.32 -8.53
C LEU A 167 0.60 22.17 -8.84
N ASP A 168 -0.59 22.46 -9.36
CA ASP A 168 -1.56 21.43 -9.70
C ASP A 168 -1.02 20.45 -10.76
N LEU A 169 -0.43 20.96 -11.84
CA LEU A 169 0.19 20.13 -12.88
C LEU A 169 1.41 19.37 -12.34
N PHE A 170 2.26 20.04 -11.56
CA PHE A 170 3.43 19.40 -10.97
C PHE A 170 3.03 18.26 -10.02
N SER A 171 1.93 18.43 -9.28
CA SER A 171 1.39 17.39 -8.38
C SER A 171 0.94 16.14 -9.12
N VAL A 172 0.54 16.22 -10.40
CA VAL A 172 0.17 15.05 -11.20
C VAL A 172 1.38 14.16 -11.44
N THR A 173 2.53 14.75 -11.79
CA THR A 173 3.78 13.99 -11.97
C THR A 173 4.24 13.37 -10.65
N LEU A 174 4.09 14.07 -9.53
CA LEU A 174 4.42 13.54 -8.20
C LEU A 174 3.50 12.37 -7.81
N ARG A 175 2.20 12.49 -8.07
CA ARG A 175 1.24 11.40 -7.86
C ARG A 175 1.56 10.19 -8.73
N GLN A 176 1.96 10.39 -9.98
CA GLN A 176 2.41 9.31 -10.85
C GLN A 176 3.65 8.60 -10.28
N ILE A 177 4.61 9.34 -9.71
CA ILE A 177 5.78 8.73 -9.02
C ILE A 177 5.31 7.89 -7.83
N GLY A 178 4.38 8.40 -7.03
CA GLY A 178 3.76 7.65 -5.93
C GLY A 178 3.12 6.35 -6.39
N ALA A 179 2.28 6.40 -7.43
CA ALA A 179 1.64 5.21 -8.00
C ALA A 179 2.67 4.17 -8.49
N HIS A 180 3.79 4.59 -9.07
CA HIS A 180 4.86 3.67 -9.47
C HIS A 180 5.60 3.04 -8.28
N ILE A 181 5.85 3.80 -7.21
CA ILE A 181 6.44 3.26 -5.97
C ILE A 181 5.50 2.22 -5.38
N ASN A 182 4.20 2.53 -5.29
CA ASN A 182 3.23 1.60 -4.73
C ASN A 182 3.07 0.32 -5.57
N ARG A 183 3.13 0.46 -6.89
CA ARG A 183 3.17 -0.70 -7.80
C ARG A 183 4.38 -1.60 -7.53
N MET A 184 5.56 -1.02 -7.29
CA MET A 184 6.76 -1.80 -6.95
C MET A 184 6.59 -2.56 -5.63
N HIS A 185 5.98 -1.92 -4.62
CA HIS A 185 5.66 -2.59 -3.36
C HIS A 185 4.66 -3.73 -3.54
N LEU A 186 3.67 -3.56 -4.43
CA LEU A 186 2.74 -4.64 -4.79
C LEU A 186 3.44 -5.79 -5.52
N GLU A 187 4.40 -5.49 -6.41
CA GLU A 187 5.23 -6.51 -7.07
C GLU A 187 6.06 -7.29 -6.03
N ASP A 188 6.64 -6.61 -5.04
CA ASP A 188 7.38 -7.25 -3.94
C ASP A 188 6.46 -8.13 -3.07
N ALA A 189 5.23 -7.69 -2.78
CA ALA A 189 4.25 -8.49 -2.05
C ALA A 189 3.83 -9.75 -2.83
N ILE A 190 3.61 -9.63 -4.14
CA ILE A 190 3.26 -10.77 -5.01
C ILE A 190 4.44 -11.74 -5.13
N ASP A 191 5.67 -11.23 -5.24
CA ASP A 191 6.88 -12.06 -5.28
C ASP A 191 7.00 -12.91 -4.01
N VAL A 192 6.77 -12.32 -2.84
CA VAL A 192 6.74 -13.04 -1.55
C VAL A 192 5.61 -14.07 -1.50
N LEU A 193 4.44 -13.79 -2.07
CA LEU A 193 3.36 -14.77 -2.15
C LEU A 193 3.73 -15.98 -3.04
N LEU A 194 4.34 -15.72 -4.19
CA LEU A 194 4.67 -16.75 -5.18
C LEU A 194 5.90 -17.57 -4.77
N ASN A 195 6.98 -16.88 -4.40
CA ASN A 195 8.30 -17.48 -4.17
C ASN A 195 8.63 -17.70 -2.68
N GLY A 196 7.81 -17.16 -1.77
CA GLY A 196 8.04 -17.19 -0.32
C GLY A 196 8.95 -16.06 0.17
N ASP A 197 9.03 -15.89 1.49
CA ASP A 197 9.86 -14.87 2.14
C ASP A 197 11.27 -15.39 2.52
N GLY A 198 11.63 -16.58 2.02
CA GLY A 198 12.88 -17.27 2.35
C GLY A 198 12.72 -18.36 3.42
N ASN A 199 11.59 -18.44 4.13
CA ASN A 199 11.32 -19.51 5.10
C ASN A 199 10.71 -20.79 4.48
N GLY A 200 10.87 -20.99 3.17
CA GLY A 200 10.33 -22.17 2.48
C GLY A 200 8.80 -22.22 2.45
N ASN A 201 8.15 -21.05 2.36
CA ASN A 201 6.70 -20.87 2.45
C ASN A 201 6.02 -20.32 1.17
N PRO A 202 6.41 -20.72 -0.06
CA PRO A 202 5.71 -20.28 -1.27
C PRO A 202 4.23 -20.69 -1.22
N ALA A 203 3.35 -19.93 -1.88
CA ALA A 203 1.95 -20.32 -2.04
C ALA A 203 1.84 -21.61 -2.85
N GLN A 204 0.92 -22.49 -2.43
CA GLN A 204 0.64 -23.70 -3.15
C GLN A 204 0.08 -23.35 -4.53
N GLU A 205 0.66 -23.92 -5.57
CA GLU A 205 0.23 -23.70 -6.96
C GLU A 205 -0.67 -24.85 -7.42
N PHE A 206 -1.77 -24.50 -8.08
CA PHE A 206 -2.70 -25.40 -8.74
C PHE A 206 -2.76 -25.05 -10.22
N THR A 207 -2.93 -26.05 -11.06
CA THR A 207 -3.03 -25.86 -12.51
C THR A 207 -4.37 -26.39 -13.00
N VAL A 208 -5.07 -25.62 -13.82
CA VAL A 208 -6.34 -26.09 -14.42
C VAL A 208 -6.08 -27.37 -15.24
N GLY A 209 -6.83 -28.43 -14.95
CA GLY A 209 -6.68 -29.74 -15.59
C GLY A 209 -5.65 -30.66 -14.94
N ASP A 210 -5.09 -30.31 -13.77
CA ASP A 210 -4.17 -31.19 -13.01
C ASP A 210 -4.87 -32.33 -12.25
N GLY A 211 -6.20 -32.40 -12.32
CA GLY A 211 -7.04 -33.40 -11.67
C GLY A 211 -7.55 -32.97 -10.29
N THR A 212 -6.89 -32.01 -9.63
CA THR A 212 -7.41 -31.36 -8.41
C THR A 212 -8.31 -30.19 -8.80
N ILE A 213 -7.89 -29.42 -9.79
CA ILE A 213 -8.74 -28.45 -10.48
C ILE A 213 -9.20 -29.11 -11.78
N GLY A 214 -10.51 -29.19 -11.98
CA GLY A 214 -11.09 -29.74 -13.20
C GLY A 214 -10.78 -28.91 -14.44
N GLY A 215 -11.50 -29.18 -15.53
CA GLY A 215 -11.47 -28.33 -16.71
C GLY A 215 -10.36 -28.62 -17.72
N SER A 216 -10.15 -27.66 -18.63
CA SER A 216 -9.19 -27.77 -19.73
C SER A 216 -8.16 -26.65 -19.65
N ALA A 217 -6.90 -27.03 -19.89
CA ALA A 217 -5.75 -26.13 -20.01
C ALA A 217 -6.10 -24.85 -20.82
N GLY A 218 -5.68 -23.69 -20.31
CA GLY A 218 -5.89 -22.37 -20.92
C GLY A 218 -7.29 -21.76 -20.81
N THR A 219 -8.28 -22.45 -20.25
CA THR A 219 -9.65 -21.93 -20.07
C THR A 219 -9.94 -21.76 -18.58
N LEU A 220 -10.60 -20.66 -18.21
CA LEU A 220 -11.16 -20.49 -16.87
C LEU A 220 -12.69 -20.53 -16.91
N THR A 221 -13.28 -21.51 -16.24
CA THR A 221 -14.74 -21.63 -16.04
C THR A 221 -15.13 -21.37 -14.58
N TYR A 222 -16.44 -21.22 -14.31
CA TYR A 222 -16.92 -21.02 -12.94
C TYR A 222 -16.67 -22.26 -12.06
N ASP A 223 -16.77 -23.46 -12.61
CA ASP A 223 -16.52 -24.71 -11.90
C ASP A 223 -15.08 -24.78 -11.37
N GLU A 224 -14.10 -24.41 -12.18
CA GLU A 224 -12.68 -24.38 -11.77
C GLU A 224 -12.41 -23.33 -10.67
N LEU A 225 -13.14 -22.21 -10.67
CA LEU A 225 -13.07 -21.22 -9.58
C LEU A 225 -13.66 -21.77 -8.28
N VAL A 226 -14.71 -22.59 -8.36
CA VAL A 226 -15.32 -23.26 -7.21
C VAL A 226 -14.39 -24.35 -6.68
N ASP A 227 -13.77 -25.15 -7.55
CA ASP A 227 -12.77 -26.15 -7.18
C ASP A 227 -11.58 -25.49 -6.48
N PHE A 228 -11.11 -24.34 -7.00
CA PHE A 228 -10.05 -23.57 -6.38
C PHE A 228 -10.46 -22.99 -5.02
N TRP A 229 -11.69 -22.47 -4.90
CA TRP A 229 -12.24 -22.02 -3.62
C TRP A 229 -12.31 -23.14 -2.58
N ALA A 230 -12.69 -24.35 -2.99
CA ALA A 230 -12.78 -25.51 -2.12
C ALA A 230 -11.42 -25.92 -1.52
N GLN A 231 -10.31 -25.55 -2.16
CA GLN A 231 -8.97 -25.84 -1.63
C GLN A 231 -8.62 -24.97 -0.41
N PHE A 232 -9.38 -23.94 -0.04
CA PHE A 232 -8.97 -22.99 1.00
C PHE A 232 -9.16 -23.46 2.44
N GLU A 233 -9.87 -24.56 2.71
CA GLU A 233 -10.08 -25.06 4.08
C GLU A 233 -8.74 -25.24 4.82
N PRO A 234 -8.56 -24.72 6.06
CA PRO A 234 -9.56 -24.09 6.96
C PRO A 234 -9.75 -22.57 6.81
N TYR A 235 -9.10 -21.92 5.85
CA TYR A 235 -9.19 -20.49 5.58
C TYR A 235 -10.31 -20.13 4.59
N GLU A 236 -10.62 -18.84 4.48
CA GLU A 236 -11.63 -18.35 3.54
C GLU A 236 -10.97 -17.53 2.41
N MET A 237 -11.22 -17.91 1.15
CA MET A 237 -10.81 -17.09 0.01
C MET A 237 -11.66 -15.81 -0.04
N ASN A 238 -11.18 -14.74 0.60
CA ASN A 238 -11.89 -13.45 0.69
C ASN A 238 -11.33 -12.38 -0.25
N THR A 239 -10.17 -12.62 -0.86
CA THR A 239 -9.54 -11.69 -1.79
C THR A 239 -8.94 -12.46 -2.96
N LEU A 240 -9.16 -11.96 -4.17
CA LEU A 240 -8.68 -12.52 -5.42
C LEU A 240 -7.88 -11.48 -6.18
N LEU A 241 -6.58 -11.72 -6.39
CA LEU A 241 -5.74 -10.94 -7.28
C LEU A 241 -5.71 -11.60 -8.65
N VAL A 242 -6.09 -10.86 -9.68
CA VAL A 242 -6.18 -11.39 -11.05
C VAL A 242 -5.37 -10.56 -12.03
N SER A 243 -4.72 -11.26 -12.96
CA SER A 243 -4.07 -10.62 -14.10
C SER A 243 -5.12 -10.04 -15.06
N GLY A 244 -4.69 -9.10 -15.92
CA GLY A 244 -5.61 -8.39 -16.82
C GLY A 244 -6.32 -9.29 -17.84
N ASP A 245 -5.69 -10.37 -18.27
CA ASP A 245 -6.26 -11.39 -19.14
C ASP A 245 -7.22 -12.32 -18.40
N MET A 246 -6.88 -12.77 -17.18
CA MET A 246 -7.76 -13.56 -16.33
C MET A 246 -9.06 -12.82 -16.02
N MET A 247 -8.93 -11.54 -15.67
CA MET A 247 -10.07 -10.64 -15.45
C MET A 247 -11.00 -10.58 -16.67
N ARG A 248 -10.45 -10.56 -17.89
CA ARG A 248 -11.26 -10.56 -19.12
C ARG A 248 -11.97 -11.89 -19.36
N GLN A 249 -11.38 -13.02 -18.99
CA GLN A 249 -12.04 -14.32 -19.07
C GLN A 249 -13.19 -14.40 -18.05
N MET A 250 -12.94 -13.98 -16.80
CA MET A 250 -13.97 -13.96 -15.75
C MET A 250 -15.18 -13.09 -16.12
N LEU A 251 -14.94 -11.89 -16.68
CA LEU A 251 -16.01 -11.00 -17.14
C LEU A 251 -16.88 -11.58 -18.26
N LYS A 252 -16.39 -12.60 -18.97
CA LYS A 252 -17.11 -13.27 -20.04
C LYS A 252 -17.87 -14.51 -19.57
N MET A 253 -17.72 -14.94 -18.32
CA MET A 253 -18.49 -16.06 -17.77
C MET A 253 -19.97 -15.71 -17.67
N ASP A 254 -20.85 -16.70 -17.88
CA ASP A 254 -22.30 -16.49 -17.92
C ASP A 254 -22.85 -15.98 -16.58
N GLU A 255 -22.25 -16.39 -15.46
CA GLU A 255 -22.57 -15.94 -14.10
C GLU A 255 -22.32 -14.43 -13.90
N PHE A 256 -21.33 -13.88 -14.59
CA PHE A 256 -20.99 -12.45 -14.58
C PHE A 256 -21.75 -11.64 -15.63
N GLN A 257 -22.26 -12.28 -16.68
CA GLN A 257 -23.13 -11.65 -17.67
C GLN A 257 -24.60 -11.58 -17.22
N ASN A 258 -24.95 -12.20 -16.09
CA ASN A 258 -26.30 -12.18 -15.56
C ASN A 258 -26.79 -10.73 -15.33
N PRO A 259 -27.94 -10.31 -15.90
CA PRO A 259 -28.45 -8.95 -15.75
C PRO A 259 -28.63 -8.48 -14.30
N LEU A 260 -28.90 -9.40 -13.37
CA LEU A 260 -29.04 -9.10 -11.94
C LEU A 260 -27.70 -8.73 -11.28
N THR A 261 -26.60 -9.36 -11.69
CA THR A 261 -25.24 -9.02 -11.23
C THR A 261 -24.69 -7.81 -11.99
N GLY A 262 -25.04 -7.70 -13.27
CA GLY A 262 -24.70 -6.56 -14.14
C GLY A 262 -25.32 -5.23 -13.70
N LEU A 263 -26.51 -5.22 -13.08
CA LEU A 263 -27.14 -3.98 -12.59
C LEU A 263 -26.28 -3.26 -11.55
N ASN A 264 -25.68 -4.00 -10.62
CA ASN A 264 -24.75 -3.43 -9.64
C ASN A 264 -23.49 -2.88 -10.30
N PHE A 265 -22.96 -3.58 -11.30
CA PHE A 265 -21.80 -3.13 -12.06
C PHE A 265 -22.08 -1.86 -12.87
N GLN A 266 -23.23 -1.78 -13.54
CA GLN A 266 -23.64 -0.60 -14.31
C GLN A 266 -23.95 0.61 -13.41
N GLY A 267 -24.53 0.39 -12.23
CA GLY A 267 -24.89 1.46 -11.30
C GLY A 267 -23.74 1.99 -10.45
N THR A 268 -22.77 1.14 -10.10
CA THR A 268 -21.69 1.50 -9.15
C THR A 268 -20.29 1.42 -9.73
N GLY A 269 -20.11 0.82 -10.92
CA GLY A 269 -18.79 0.49 -11.47
C GLY A 269 -18.06 -0.62 -10.72
N LYS A 270 -18.64 -1.17 -9.64
CA LYS A 270 -18.06 -2.27 -8.85
C LYS A 270 -18.52 -3.61 -9.37
N LEU A 271 -17.56 -4.49 -9.61
CA LEU A 271 -17.81 -5.83 -10.12
C LEU A 271 -18.48 -6.68 -9.05
N ALA A 272 -19.41 -7.54 -9.47
CA ALA A 272 -19.90 -8.60 -8.59
C ALA A 272 -18.69 -9.47 -8.18
N THR A 273 -18.58 -9.76 -6.89
CA THR A 273 -17.48 -10.54 -6.34
C THR A 273 -17.79 -12.03 -6.48
N PRO A 274 -16.98 -12.83 -7.19
CA PRO A 274 -17.18 -14.28 -7.23
C PRO A 274 -17.01 -14.82 -5.81
N LEU A 275 -17.94 -15.67 -5.37
CA LEU A 275 -17.82 -16.43 -4.11
C LEU A 275 -17.61 -15.55 -2.85
N GLY A 276 -18.04 -14.28 -2.89
CA GLY A 276 -17.85 -13.32 -1.79
C GLY A 276 -16.44 -12.73 -1.66
N ALA A 277 -15.53 -13.02 -2.60
CA ALA A 277 -14.15 -12.55 -2.58
C ALA A 277 -13.98 -11.19 -3.28
N THR A 278 -13.24 -10.27 -2.65
CA THR A 278 -12.90 -8.97 -3.26
C THR A 278 -11.99 -9.19 -4.47
N LEU A 279 -12.49 -8.87 -5.66
CA LEU A 279 -11.76 -9.04 -6.92
C LEU A 279 -10.89 -7.81 -7.21
N LEU A 280 -9.57 -8.01 -7.23
CA LEU A 280 -8.56 -6.98 -7.44
C LEU A 280 -7.80 -7.26 -8.74
N ARG A 281 -7.91 -6.35 -9.70
CA ARG A 281 -7.12 -6.42 -10.93
C ARG A 281 -5.73 -5.86 -10.66
N THR A 282 -4.71 -6.62 -11.02
CA THR A 282 -3.31 -6.18 -10.97
C THR A 282 -2.58 -6.46 -12.28
N SER A 283 -1.64 -5.58 -12.60
CA SER A 283 -0.69 -5.74 -13.71
C SER A 283 0.70 -6.19 -13.26
N ALA A 284 0.86 -6.45 -11.96
CA ALA A 284 2.06 -7.02 -11.37
C ALA A 284 2.09 -8.55 -11.47
N LEU A 285 0.93 -9.18 -11.68
CA LEU A 285 0.79 -10.61 -11.84
C LEU A 285 1.00 -11.02 -13.31
N GLU A 286 1.70 -12.12 -13.53
CA GLU A 286 1.91 -12.70 -14.86
C GLU A 286 0.58 -13.13 -15.52
N SER A 287 0.57 -13.18 -16.86
CA SER A 287 -0.59 -13.62 -17.63
C SER A 287 -0.99 -15.06 -17.25
N GLY A 288 -2.29 -15.35 -17.21
CA GLY A 288 -2.82 -16.68 -16.90
C GLY A 288 -2.69 -17.10 -15.43
N LYS A 289 -2.31 -16.18 -14.53
CA LYS A 289 -2.24 -16.45 -13.09
C LYS A 289 -3.33 -15.71 -12.32
N LEU A 290 -3.81 -16.35 -11.27
CA LEU A 290 -4.73 -15.81 -10.27
C LEU A 290 -4.21 -16.20 -8.88
N ILE A 291 -4.28 -15.29 -7.91
CA ILE A 291 -3.92 -15.57 -6.52
C ILE A 291 -5.16 -15.40 -5.67
N GLY A 292 -5.55 -16.46 -4.97
CA GLY A 292 -6.55 -16.41 -3.91
C GLY A 292 -5.86 -16.29 -2.56
N LEU A 293 -6.40 -15.45 -1.69
CA LEU A 293 -5.88 -15.27 -0.34
C LEU A 293 -7.01 -15.02 0.67
N ASP A 294 -6.73 -15.43 1.90
CA ASP A 294 -7.37 -14.89 3.08
C ASP A 294 -6.54 -13.70 3.59
N LYS A 295 -6.99 -12.48 3.29
CA LYS A 295 -6.26 -11.26 3.66
C LYS A 295 -6.02 -11.12 5.16
N ARG A 296 -6.79 -11.82 6.00
CA ARG A 296 -6.67 -11.74 7.47
C ARG A 296 -5.45 -12.49 7.99
N TYR A 297 -4.90 -13.41 7.18
CA TYR A 297 -3.84 -14.32 7.60
C TYR A 297 -2.71 -14.48 6.56
N ALA A 298 -2.84 -13.96 5.34
CA ALA A 298 -1.87 -14.21 4.28
C ALA A 298 -0.53 -13.49 4.49
N LEU A 299 -0.54 -12.17 4.66
CA LEU A 299 0.67 -11.33 4.59
C LEU A 299 0.77 -10.33 5.73
N GLU A 300 1.98 -10.13 6.23
CA GLU A 300 2.37 -8.97 7.01
C GLU A 300 3.20 -8.01 6.14
N MET A 301 2.90 -6.72 6.22
CA MET A 301 3.74 -5.67 5.66
C MET A 301 4.58 -5.04 6.77
N VAL A 302 5.89 -5.04 6.58
CA VAL A 302 6.85 -4.40 7.48
C VAL A 302 7.27 -3.09 6.84
N GLN A 303 6.81 -1.98 7.41
CA GLN A 303 7.09 -0.64 6.89
C GLN A 303 8.27 -0.03 7.66
N GLY A 304 9.41 0.10 6.96
CA GLY A 304 10.62 0.70 7.51
C GLY A 304 10.64 2.23 7.41
N SER A 305 10.05 2.76 6.34
CA SER A 305 9.84 4.19 6.18
C SER A 305 8.65 4.43 5.26
N ASP A 306 7.85 5.46 5.56
CA ASP A 306 6.72 5.86 4.72
C ASP A 306 7.20 6.47 3.39
N VAL A 307 7.18 7.80 3.26
CA VAL A 307 7.74 8.52 2.11
C VAL A 307 8.78 9.50 2.63
N LEU A 308 10.04 9.26 2.26
CA LEU A 308 11.17 10.11 2.60
C LEU A 308 11.61 10.89 1.36
N VAL A 309 11.67 12.21 1.50
CA VAL A 309 12.06 13.14 0.43
C VAL A 309 13.34 13.85 0.84
N GLU A 310 14.43 13.49 0.18
CA GLU A 310 15.71 14.21 0.29
C GLU A 310 15.76 15.24 -0.83
N TYR A 311 15.63 16.50 -0.45
CA TYR A 311 15.67 17.63 -1.37
C TYR A 311 17.02 18.33 -1.31
N ASP A 312 17.68 18.44 -2.47
CA ASP A 312 18.93 19.17 -2.62
C ASP A 312 18.88 20.12 -3.82
N LYS A 313 19.49 21.30 -3.64
CA LYS A 313 19.61 22.33 -4.66
C LYS A 313 21.05 22.39 -5.12
N LEU A 314 21.32 21.86 -6.32
CA LEU A 314 22.64 21.94 -6.93
C LEU A 314 22.81 23.30 -7.60
N ILE A 315 23.47 24.22 -6.87
CA ILE A 315 23.72 25.60 -7.30
C ILE A 315 24.52 25.63 -8.61
N ASP A 316 25.59 24.84 -8.72
CA ASP A 316 26.51 24.86 -9.86
C ASP A 316 25.86 24.45 -11.19
N ARG A 317 24.81 23.63 -11.13
CA ARG A 317 24.13 23.08 -12.33
C ARG A 317 22.74 23.65 -12.54
N GLN A 318 22.28 24.55 -11.66
CA GLN A 318 20.89 25.05 -11.65
C GLN A 318 19.84 23.92 -11.69
N LEU A 319 20.13 22.81 -11.00
CA LEU A 319 19.26 21.63 -10.94
C LEU A 319 18.64 21.52 -9.55
N GLU A 320 17.36 21.15 -9.53
CA GLU A 320 16.70 20.66 -8.32
C GLU A 320 16.66 19.14 -8.37
N ARG A 321 17.03 18.51 -7.24
CA ARG A 321 16.97 17.06 -7.07
C ARG A 321 16.14 16.73 -5.86
N ALA A 322 15.16 15.87 -6.05
CA ALA A 322 14.41 15.26 -4.96
C ALA A 322 14.55 13.74 -5.08
N ALA A 323 15.23 13.10 -4.13
CA ALA A 323 15.19 11.66 -4.00
C ALA A 323 13.96 11.28 -3.17
N ILE A 324 13.01 10.61 -3.80
CA ILE A 324 11.77 10.16 -3.17
C ILE A 324 11.93 8.66 -2.94
N THR A 325 11.89 8.22 -1.68
CA THR A 325 12.12 6.82 -1.32
C THR A 325 11.12 6.34 -0.28
N SER A 326 10.83 5.04 -0.32
CA SER A 326 9.97 4.30 0.60
C SER A 326 10.59 2.94 0.85
N ILE A 327 10.43 2.40 2.07
CA ILE A 327 11.06 1.14 2.47
C ILE A 327 9.98 0.24 3.07
N SER A 328 9.81 -0.93 2.47
CA SER A 328 8.94 -1.96 3.00
C SER A 328 9.48 -3.35 2.71
N GLY A 329 9.05 -4.32 3.50
CA GLY A 329 9.21 -5.74 3.24
C GLY A 329 7.91 -6.47 3.53
N PHE A 330 7.83 -7.71 3.10
CA PHE A 330 6.64 -8.54 3.28
C PHE A 330 7.05 -9.89 3.87
N ALA A 331 6.21 -10.41 4.75
CA ALA A 331 6.36 -11.72 5.36
C ALA A 331 5.06 -12.50 5.23
N LYS A 332 5.16 -13.81 5.02
CA LYS A 332 3.98 -14.66 4.94
C LYS A 332 3.73 -15.32 6.30
N LEU A 333 2.57 -15.02 6.87
CA LEU A 333 2.24 -15.47 8.24
C LEU A 333 1.84 -16.96 8.24
N PHE A 334 0.89 -17.32 7.36
CA PHE A 334 0.36 -18.66 7.20
C PHE A 334 0.44 -19.10 5.74
N THR A 335 1.17 -20.17 5.47
CA THR A 335 1.43 -20.65 4.09
C THR A 335 0.15 -21.03 3.35
N GLU A 336 -0.79 -21.66 4.06
CA GLU A 336 -2.07 -22.18 3.54
C GLU A 336 -3.11 -21.09 3.25
N ALA A 337 -2.92 -19.88 3.80
CA ALA A 337 -3.85 -18.77 3.62
C ALA A 337 -3.74 -18.09 2.24
N ALA A 338 -2.77 -18.49 1.40
CA ALA A 338 -2.65 -18.01 0.03
C ALA A 338 -2.31 -19.16 -0.93
N LYS A 339 -3.04 -19.22 -2.04
CA LYS A 339 -2.90 -20.24 -3.10
C LYS A 339 -2.89 -19.57 -4.47
N VAL A 340 -2.27 -20.21 -5.44
CA VAL A 340 -2.12 -19.71 -6.81
C VAL A 340 -2.83 -20.65 -7.76
N LEU A 341 -3.60 -20.13 -8.69
CA LEU A 341 -4.17 -20.86 -9.81
C LEU A 341 -3.47 -20.43 -11.11
N LYS A 342 -3.09 -21.41 -11.93
CA LYS A 342 -2.48 -21.20 -13.24
C LYS A 342 -3.34 -21.82 -14.35
N LEU A 343 -3.57 -21.04 -15.39
CA LEU A 343 -3.98 -21.53 -16.70
C LEU A 343 -2.70 -21.87 -17.48
N GLN A 344 -2.22 -23.11 -17.43
CA GLN A 344 -1.22 -23.55 -18.42
C GLN A 344 -1.91 -23.94 -19.72
#